data_AF-A0A962KVJ4-F1
#
_entry.id   AF-A0A962KVJ4-F1
#
_cell.length_a   1.000
_cell.length_b   1.000
_cell.length_c   1.000
_cell.angle_alpha   90.00
_cell.angle_beta   90.00
_cell.angle_gamma   90.00
#
_symmetry.space_group_name_H-M   'P 1'
#
loop_
_entity.id
_entity.type
_entity.pdbx_description
1 polymer ?
#
loop_
_entity_poly.entity_id
_entity_poly.type
_entity_poly.pdbx_seq_one_letter_code
_entity_poly.pdbx_strand_id
1 'polypeptide(L)'
;MLCHECYADGACRNERTIIVSDEELSNPHFIRDMRNFACGLNISSYHWHDVLCDLYRDYRGHIVDEDGNEVFLDLHVLEVPHIRDWFRDFCCTPVPASITPYVRGEARERARIVGTILKASYPRDAALWGRRAANDNPA
;
A
#
# COMPACT_ATOMS: atom_id res chain seq x y z
N MET A 1 1.12 -17.88 4.02
CA MET A 1 1.23 -19.32 4.40
C MET A 1 2.28 -19.91 3.47
N LEU A 2 3.31 -20.59 3.98
CA LEU A 2 4.40 -21.12 3.16
C LEU A 2 3.92 -22.39 2.43
N CYS A 3 4.19 -22.52 1.13
CA CYS A 3 3.98 -23.79 0.43
C CYS A 3 5.06 -24.81 0.87
N HIS A 4 4.80 -26.10 0.65
CA HIS A 4 5.70 -27.19 1.03
C HIS A 4 7.12 -27.02 0.46
N GLU A 5 7.24 -26.42 -0.74
CA GLU A 5 8.51 -26.18 -1.42
C GLU A 5 9.30 -25.01 -0.83
N CYS A 6 8.61 -24.01 -0.26
CA CYS A 6 9.24 -22.79 0.26
C CYS A 6 9.47 -22.81 1.78
N TYR A 7 9.22 -23.95 2.44
CA TYR A 7 9.45 -24.09 3.89
C TYR A 7 10.90 -23.81 4.29
N ALA A 8 11.86 -24.23 3.46
CA ALA A 8 13.28 -24.00 3.70
C ALA A 8 13.70 -22.53 3.51
N ASP A 9 12.97 -21.78 2.68
CA ASP A 9 13.30 -20.39 2.33
C ASP A 9 12.67 -19.36 3.28
N GLY A 10 11.75 -19.78 4.15
CA GLY A 10 11.04 -18.92 5.11
C GLY A 10 10.07 -17.91 4.48
N ALA A 11 9.93 -17.88 3.14
CA ALA A 11 9.04 -17.01 2.38
C ALA A 11 8.50 -17.73 1.13
N CYS A 12 7.21 -17.56 0.81
CA CYS A 12 6.57 -18.24 -0.31
C CYS A 12 6.82 -17.49 -1.63
N ARG A 13 7.47 -18.14 -2.61
CA ARG A 13 7.67 -17.55 -3.94
C ARG A 13 6.39 -17.47 -4.77
N ASN A 14 5.40 -18.30 -4.42
CA ASN A 14 4.06 -18.28 -5.04
C ASN A 14 3.09 -17.33 -4.33
N GLU A 15 3.57 -16.47 -3.44
CA GLU A 15 2.73 -15.43 -2.84
C GLU A 15 2.26 -14.46 -3.93
N ARG A 16 0.97 -14.13 -3.89
CA ARG A 16 0.35 -13.21 -4.85
C ARG A 16 -0.27 -12.06 -4.09
N THR A 17 0.10 -10.84 -4.47
CA THR A 17 -0.53 -9.63 -3.96
C THR A 17 -1.27 -8.95 -5.10
N ILE A 18 -2.59 -8.81 -4.93
CA ILE A 18 -3.41 -8.08 -5.89
C ILE A 18 -3.05 -6.60 -5.77
N ILE A 19 -2.75 -5.97 -6.91
CA ILE A 19 -2.51 -4.54 -7.04
C ILE A 19 -3.68 -3.77 -6.44
N VAL A 20 -3.40 -2.66 -5.76
CA VAL A 20 -4.46 -1.84 -5.19
C VAL A 20 -5.40 -1.38 -6.30
N SER A 21 -6.72 -1.61 -6.16
CA SER A 21 -7.70 -1.31 -7.19
C SER A 21 -8.23 0.13 -7.12
N ASP A 22 -8.93 0.57 -8.18
CA ASP A 22 -9.60 1.87 -8.15
C ASP A 22 -10.77 1.92 -7.16
N GLU A 23 -11.39 0.77 -6.90
CA GLU A 23 -12.42 0.62 -5.87
C GLU A 23 -11.80 0.83 -4.48
N GLU A 24 -10.66 0.20 -4.19
CA GLU A 24 -9.92 0.40 -2.94
C GLU A 24 -9.51 1.89 -2.76
N LEU A 25 -9.00 2.54 -3.81
CA LEU A 25 -8.66 3.98 -3.78
C LEU A 25 -9.88 4.91 -3.79
N SER A 26 -11.09 4.39 -3.93
CA SER A 26 -12.33 5.14 -3.77
C SER A 26 -12.96 4.95 -2.39
N ASN A 27 -12.43 4.01 -1.58
CA ASN A 27 -12.89 3.75 -0.22
C ASN A 27 -12.11 4.63 0.79
N PRO A 28 -12.76 5.62 1.45
CA PRO A 28 -12.09 6.49 2.41
C PRO A 28 -11.50 5.75 3.62
N HIS A 29 -12.08 4.61 4.01
CA HIS A 29 -11.56 3.79 5.10
C HIS A 29 -10.24 3.12 4.72
N PHE A 30 -10.14 2.60 3.50
CA PHE A 30 -8.91 2.00 2.98
C PHE A 30 -7.80 3.05 2.94
N ILE A 31 -8.08 4.22 2.35
CA ILE A 31 -7.13 5.33 2.25
C ILE A 31 -6.65 5.77 3.65
N ARG A 32 -7.57 5.87 4.62
CA ARG A 32 -7.23 6.23 6.01
C ARG A 32 -6.28 5.20 6.62
N ASP A 33 -6.63 3.91 6.54
CA ASP A 33 -5.86 2.85 7.18
C ASP A 33 -4.46 2.74 6.56
N MET A 34 -4.37 2.79 5.23
CA MET A 34 -3.11 2.79 4.50
C MET A 34 -2.22 3.99 4.88
N ARG A 35 -2.76 5.21 4.92
CA ARG A 35 -1.99 6.41 5.27
C ARG A 35 -1.56 6.42 6.73
N ASN A 36 -2.44 5.99 7.64
CA ASN A 36 -2.10 5.89 9.06
C ASN A 36 -1.06 4.81 9.33
N PHE A 37 -1.15 3.68 8.61
CA PHE A 37 -0.12 2.65 8.66
C PHE A 37 1.22 3.17 8.16
N ALA A 38 1.25 3.82 6.99
CA ALA A 38 2.45 4.43 6.44
C ALA A 38 3.07 5.42 7.44
N CYS A 39 2.26 6.29 8.04
CA CYS A 39 2.70 7.23 9.07
C CYS A 39 3.29 6.51 10.30
N GLY A 40 2.70 5.38 10.70
CA GLY A 40 3.17 4.56 11.81
C GLY A 40 4.53 3.90 11.59
N LEU A 41 5.00 3.76 10.34
CA LEU A 41 6.35 3.27 10.04
C LEU A 41 7.45 4.28 10.43
N ASN A 42 7.10 5.53 10.73
CA ASN A 42 8.02 6.61 11.13
C ASN A 42 9.18 6.83 10.13
N ILE A 43 8.93 6.57 8.84
CA ILE A 43 9.89 6.83 7.77
C ILE A 43 9.83 8.31 7.38
N SER A 44 11.00 8.94 7.31
CA SER A 44 11.16 10.33 6.85
C SER A 44 10.73 10.49 5.40
N SER A 45 10.11 11.62 5.05
CA SER A 45 9.73 11.96 3.66
C SER A 45 10.90 11.92 2.67
N TYR A 46 12.13 12.03 3.16
CA TYR A 46 13.36 11.92 2.37
C TYR A 46 13.72 10.49 1.98
N HIS A 47 13.26 9.48 2.73
CA HIS A 47 13.65 8.08 2.57
C HIS A 47 12.55 7.19 2.00
N TRP A 48 11.33 7.69 1.89
CA TRP A 48 10.20 6.88 1.40
C TRP A 48 10.44 6.26 0.03
N HIS A 49 11.03 7.00 -0.90
CA HIS A 49 11.33 6.47 -2.23
C HIS A 49 12.28 5.25 -2.14
N ASP A 50 13.40 5.41 -1.45
CA ASP A 50 14.41 4.34 -1.29
C ASP A 50 13.81 3.13 -0.58
N VAL A 51 13.01 3.35 0.47
CA VAL A 51 12.34 2.26 1.19
C VAL A 51 11.35 1.52 0.28
N LEU A 52 10.57 2.23 -0.53
CA LEU A 52 9.64 1.58 -1.46
C LEU A 52 10.39 0.76 -2.52
N CYS A 53 11.51 1.26 -3.03
CA CYS A 53 12.39 0.53 -3.95
C CYS A 53 12.95 -0.74 -3.30
N ASP A 54 13.47 -0.64 -2.07
CA ASP A 54 14.02 -1.79 -1.34
C ASP A 54 12.93 -2.82 -1.03
N LEU A 55 11.76 -2.38 -0.54
CA LEU A 55 10.64 -3.27 -0.26
C LEU A 55 10.15 -4.00 -1.52
N TYR A 56 10.05 -3.29 -2.65
CA TYR A 56 9.61 -3.90 -3.90
C TYR A 56 10.67 -4.85 -4.47
N ARG A 57 11.95 -4.50 -4.43
CA ARG A 57 13.07 -5.36 -4.84
C ARG A 57 13.13 -6.65 -4.03
N ASP A 58 12.90 -6.55 -2.72
CA ASP A 58 13.04 -7.67 -1.79
C ASP A 58 11.76 -8.53 -1.72
N TYR A 59 10.65 -8.09 -2.33
CA TYR A 59 9.42 -8.85 -2.43
C TYR A 59 9.61 -10.05 -3.36
N ARG A 60 9.45 -11.26 -2.80
CA ARG A 60 9.67 -12.53 -3.52
C ARG A 60 8.43 -13.11 -4.20
N GLY A 61 7.27 -12.48 -4.01
CA GLY A 61 6.01 -12.89 -4.63
C GLY A 61 5.76 -12.17 -5.94
N HIS A 62 4.54 -12.34 -6.45
CA HIS A 62 4.08 -11.71 -7.69
C HIS A 62 2.99 -10.69 -7.38
N ILE A 63 3.11 -9.50 -7.99
CA ILE A 63 2.00 -8.55 -8.01
C ILE A 63 1.12 -8.92 -9.19
N VAL A 64 -0.19 -9.03 -8.96
CA VAL A 64 -1.15 -9.44 -9.98
C VAL A 64 -2.31 -8.46 -10.09
N ASP A 65 -2.94 -8.41 -11.26
CA ASP A 65 -4.23 -7.73 -11.45
C ASP A 65 -5.41 -8.57 -10.92
N GLU A 66 -6.65 -8.07 -11.12
CA GLU A 66 -7.88 -8.76 -10.72
C GLU A 66 -8.13 -10.06 -11.50
N ASP A 67 -7.58 -10.16 -12.71
CA ASP A 67 -7.66 -11.35 -13.57
C ASP A 67 -6.55 -12.37 -13.26
N GLY A 68 -5.60 -12.00 -12.38
CA GLY A 68 -4.48 -12.84 -11.95
C GLY A 68 -3.26 -12.78 -12.87
N ASN A 69 -3.21 -11.83 -13.82
CA ASN A 69 -2.02 -11.59 -14.64
C ASN A 69 -0.97 -10.84 -13.83
N GLU A 70 0.30 -11.17 -14.05
CA GLU A 70 1.41 -10.50 -13.38
C GLU A 70 1.57 -9.05 -13.88
N VAL A 71 1.79 -8.13 -12.93
CA VAL A 71 1.94 -6.70 -13.17
C VAL A 71 3.23 -6.21 -12.54
N PHE A 72 4.03 -5.46 -13.31
CA PHE A 72 5.20 -4.75 -12.81
C PHE A 72 4.81 -3.33 -12.43
N LEU A 73 5.18 -2.90 -11.21
CA LEU A 73 4.90 -1.54 -10.76
C LEU A 73 5.87 -0.55 -11.40
N ASP A 74 5.33 0.53 -11.97
CA ASP A 74 6.14 1.61 -12.52
C ASP A 74 6.52 2.63 -11.43
N LEU A 75 7.70 2.44 -10.82
CA LEU A 75 8.18 3.34 -9.78
C LEU A 75 8.52 4.76 -10.29
N HIS A 76 8.64 4.99 -11.60
CA HIS A 76 8.96 6.31 -12.14
C HIS A 76 7.90 7.37 -11.80
N VAL A 77 6.66 6.97 -11.48
CA VAL A 77 5.63 7.93 -11.05
C VAL A 77 5.95 8.61 -9.72
N LEU A 78 6.92 8.06 -8.96
CA LEU A 78 7.47 8.62 -7.74
C LEU A 78 8.71 9.50 -7.99
N GLU A 79 9.23 9.56 -9.22
CA GLU A 79 10.41 10.36 -9.59
C GLU A 79 10.03 11.75 -10.13
N VAL A 80 9.06 12.41 -9.49
CA VAL A 80 8.57 13.73 -9.91
C VAL A 80 9.15 14.86 -9.05
N PRO A 81 9.24 16.10 -9.59
CA PRO A 81 9.57 17.26 -8.77
C PRO A 81 8.67 17.35 -7.55
N HIS A 82 9.24 17.70 -6.40
CA HIS A 82 8.51 17.84 -5.13
C HIS A 82 7.83 16.56 -4.61
N ILE A 83 8.23 15.35 -5.06
CA ILE A 83 7.67 14.10 -4.50
C ILE A 83 7.81 14.02 -2.98
N ARG A 84 8.86 14.61 -2.41
CA ARG A 84 9.08 14.67 -0.95
C ARG A 84 7.94 15.38 -0.21
N ASP A 85 7.37 16.43 -0.80
CA ASP A 85 6.22 17.12 -0.23
C ASP A 85 5.00 16.20 -0.26
N TRP A 86 4.81 15.47 -1.36
CA TRP A 86 3.76 14.46 -1.45
C TRP A 86 3.95 13.34 -0.42
N PHE A 87 5.16 12.81 -0.21
CA PHE A 87 5.41 11.79 0.83
C PHE A 87 5.16 12.34 2.24
N ARG A 88 5.57 13.57 2.52
CA ARG A 88 5.29 14.22 3.81
C ARG A 88 3.79 14.27 4.08
N ASP A 89 3.02 14.74 3.10
CA ASP A 89 1.59 14.97 3.25
C ASP A 89 0.81 13.64 3.23
N PHE A 90 1.22 12.69 2.39
CA PHE A 90 0.52 11.43 2.19
C PHE A 90 0.91 10.36 3.21
N CYS A 91 2.21 10.12 3.38
CA CYS A 91 2.77 9.03 4.17
C CYS A 91 3.21 9.46 5.58
N CYS A 92 3.56 10.73 5.83
CA CYS A 92 4.05 11.19 7.13
C CYS A 92 3.00 11.99 7.94
N THR A 93 1.81 12.19 7.39
CA THR A 93 0.74 12.93 8.06
C THR A 93 -0.44 11.99 8.34
N PRO A 94 -0.80 11.76 9.63
CA PRO A 94 -1.92 10.90 9.96
C PRO A 94 -3.23 11.55 9.53
N VAL A 95 -4.22 10.72 9.22
CA VAL A 95 -5.58 11.13 8.90
C VAL A 95 -6.45 10.99 10.15
N PRO A 96 -6.93 12.12 10.73
CA PRO A 96 -7.82 12.09 11.88
C PRO A 96 -9.13 11.36 11.56
N ALA A 97 -9.76 10.79 12.60
CA ALA A 97 -11.05 10.09 12.46
C ALA A 97 -12.18 11.00 11.94
N SER A 98 -12.13 12.30 12.24
CA SER A 98 -13.13 13.29 11.82
C SER A 98 -13.05 13.71 10.35
N ILE A 99 -12.00 13.30 9.63
CA ILE A 99 -11.77 13.69 8.23
C ILE A 99 -12.04 12.51 7.31
N THR A 100 -12.81 12.74 6.25
CA THR A 100 -12.99 11.78 5.15
C THR A 100 -11.88 11.99 4.11
N PRO A 101 -10.87 11.10 4.04
CA PRO A 101 -9.80 11.25 3.07
C PRO A 101 -10.26 10.86 1.66
N TYR A 102 -9.58 11.42 0.67
CA TYR A 102 -9.68 11.00 -0.72
C TYR A 102 -8.31 11.17 -1.39
N VAL A 103 -8.10 10.45 -2.48
CA VAL A 103 -6.90 10.58 -3.32
C VAL A 103 -7.30 11.33 -4.58
N ARG A 104 -6.61 12.44 -4.85
CA ARG A 104 -6.82 13.22 -6.08
C ARG A 104 -6.37 12.42 -7.30
N GLY A 105 -7.00 12.67 -8.45
CA GLY A 105 -6.75 11.94 -9.70
C GLY A 105 -5.26 11.86 -10.05
N GLU A 106 -4.56 12.98 -9.97
CA GLU A 106 -3.13 13.11 -10.28
C GLU A 106 -2.20 12.35 -9.32
N ALA A 107 -2.71 11.91 -8.17
CA ALA A 107 -1.98 11.17 -7.14
C ALA A 107 -2.42 9.71 -7.03
N ARG A 108 -3.43 9.27 -7.79
CA ARG A 108 -3.97 7.91 -7.70
C ARG A 108 -2.91 6.85 -7.94
N GLU A 109 -2.10 7.02 -8.98
CA GLU A 109 -1.10 6.00 -9.31
C GLU A 109 0.02 5.92 -8.27
N ARG A 110 0.43 7.07 -7.71
CA ARG A 110 1.38 7.09 -6.59
C ARG A 110 0.83 6.38 -5.35
N ALA A 111 -0.44 6.65 -5.02
CA ALA A 111 -1.12 5.97 -3.92
C ALA A 111 -1.29 4.47 -4.18
N ARG A 112 -1.55 4.07 -5.44
CA ARG A 112 -1.66 2.66 -5.86
C ARG A 112 -0.36 1.92 -5.61
N ILE A 113 0.78 2.47 -6.05
CA ILE A 113 2.09 1.86 -5.87
C ILE A 113 2.46 1.76 -4.40
N VAL A 114 2.33 2.86 -3.65
CA VAL A 114 2.60 2.85 -2.19
C VAL A 114 1.73 1.80 -1.50
N GLY A 115 0.42 1.82 -1.76
CA GLY A 115 -0.51 0.86 -1.16
C GLY A 115 -0.20 -0.59 -1.54
N THR A 116 0.19 -0.83 -2.79
CA THR A 116 0.50 -2.19 -3.28
C THR A 116 1.77 -2.73 -2.63
N ILE A 117 2.84 -1.92 -2.60
CA ILE A 117 4.11 -2.32 -1.97
C ILE A 117 3.89 -2.57 -0.48
N LEU A 118 3.19 -1.68 0.22
CA LEU A 118 2.91 -1.88 1.65
C LEU A 118 2.01 -3.10 1.90
N LYS A 119 1.00 -3.35 1.05
CA LYS A 119 0.15 -4.54 1.13
C LYS A 119 0.94 -5.83 0.89
N ALA A 120 1.92 -5.80 0.00
CA ALA A 120 2.81 -6.92 -0.29
C ALA A 120 3.80 -7.19 0.86
N SER A 121 4.37 -6.14 1.45
CA SER A 121 5.36 -6.25 2.53
C SER A 121 4.74 -6.48 3.91
N TYR A 122 3.51 -6.01 4.14
CA TYR A 122 2.81 -6.08 5.42
C TYR A 122 1.38 -6.66 5.27
N PRO A 123 1.24 -7.89 4.74
CA PRO A 123 -0.06 -8.45 4.38
C PRO A 123 -0.99 -8.66 5.58
N ARG A 124 -0.45 -8.86 6.78
CA ARG A 124 -1.24 -9.03 8.01
C ARG A 124 -1.94 -7.73 8.42
N ASP A 125 -1.22 -6.62 8.39
CA ASP A 125 -1.77 -5.31 8.70
C ASP A 125 -2.74 -4.86 7.60
N ALA A 126 -2.38 -5.09 6.33
CA ALA A 126 -3.19 -4.72 5.19
C ALA A 126 -4.50 -5.50 5.05
N ALA A 127 -4.58 -6.73 5.59
CA ALA A 127 -5.78 -7.56 5.54
C ALA A 127 -7.02 -6.92 6.18
N LEU A 128 -6.83 -5.94 7.07
CA LEU A 128 -7.90 -5.23 7.78
C LEU A 128 -8.20 -3.84 7.19
N TRP A 129 -7.43 -3.36 6.22
CA TRP A 129 -7.63 -2.02 5.66
C TRP A 129 -8.98 -1.91 4.95
N GLY A 130 -9.67 -0.80 5.18
CA GLY A 130 -10.98 -0.53 4.59
C GLY A 130 -12.12 -1.36 5.20
N ARG A 131 -11.82 -2.32 6.09
CA ARG A 131 -12.83 -3.11 6.80
C ARG A 131 -13.24 -2.39 8.07
N ARG A 132 -14.55 -2.26 8.29
CA ARG A 132 -15.12 -1.79 9.55
C ARG A 132 -16.07 -2.87 10.06
N ALA A 133 -16.17 -3.01 11.38
CA ALA A 133 -17.13 -3.95 11.96
C ALA A 133 -18.55 -3.48 11.58
N ALA A 134 -19.43 -4.41 11.19
CA ALA A 134 -20.81 -4.08 10.79
C ALA A 134 -21.61 -3.36 11.90
N ASN A 135 -21.12 -3.39 13.15
CA ASN A 135 -21.77 -2.80 14.31
C ASN A 135 -21.41 -1.31 14.55
N ASP A 136 -20.50 -0.72 13.77
CA ASP A 136 -20.09 0.69 13.90
C ASP A 136 -20.89 1.64 12.97
N ASN A 137 -22.01 1.19 12.41
CA ASN A 137 -22.92 2.08 11.71
C ASN A 137 -23.64 2.98 12.73
N PRO A 138 -23.51 4.32 12.64
CA PRO A 138 -24.49 5.18 13.30
C PRO A 138 -25.87 4.92 12.67
N ALA A 139 -26.86 4.67 13.53
CA ALA A 139 -28.28 4.58 13.16
C ALA A 139 -28.81 5.92 12.65
#